data_AF-A0A8J6LYZ1-F1
#
_entry.id   AF-A0A8J6LYZ1-F1
#
_cell.length_a   1.000
_cell.length_b   1.000
_cell.length_c   1.000
_cell.angle_alpha   90.00
_cell.angle_beta   90.00
_cell.angle_gamma   90.00
#
_symmetry.space_group_name_H-M   'P 1'
#
loop_
_entity.id
_entity.type
_entity.pdbx_description
1 polymer ?
#
loop_
_entity_poly.entity_id
_entity_poly.type
_entity_poly.pdbx_seq_one_letter_code
_entity_poly.pdbx_strand_id
1 'polypeptide(L)'
;MVRRRDRARGFTLVEVIVVLVILAILAAIAIPALTGYITTAQERACQVNISGLRRELMAEEIYQTGGQGKLTSPELQQIADVSDFVCAQGGPYKVSRSAGGDVRIQCVVHNISSFGFDMAGALSGLFENGDSELQTVLKNFTAMNKHIDSSSPNGTNVKKVVAALKKQGFDMEGEGVNTWSYQGQGSGRYILYWTTENIADYQVGQSMRVMRYNSNLGTYTAGYVTVGTETLEGQSYKVLSYNTGWQEYTATPQTDSDKKNFDTISGVFEKMPDAP
;
A
#
# COMPACT_ATOMS: atom_id res chain seq x y z
N MET A 1 -39.64 -34.68 63.58
CA MET A 1 -38.68 -34.17 62.59
C MET A 1 -39.41 -33.92 61.27
N VAL A 2 -39.63 -32.66 60.88
CA VAL A 2 -40.24 -32.31 59.59
C VAL A 2 -39.12 -31.81 58.67
N ARG A 3 -38.86 -32.54 57.58
CA ARG A 3 -37.84 -32.20 56.57
C ARG A 3 -38.44 -31.17 55.59
N ARG A 4 -37.97 -29.92 55.62
CA ARG A 4 -38.27 -28.93 54.57
C ARG A 4 -37.58 -29.38 53.28
N ARG A 5 -38.36 -29.64 52.24
CA ARG A 5 -37.86 -29.76 50.85
C ARG A 5 -37.71 -28.34 50.31
N ASP A 6 -36.47 -27.88 50.17
CA ASP A 6 -36.19 -26.69 49.38
C ASP A 6 -36.57 -26.97 47.92
N ARG A 7 -37.60 -26.29 47.42
CA ARG A 7 -37.97 -26.35 46.01
C ARG A 7 -36.87 -25.60 45.24
N ALA A 8 -35.95 -26.33 44.64
CA ALA A 8 -35.06 -25.78 43.63
C ALA A 8 -35.95 -25.15 42.53
N ARG A 9 -35.89 -23.84 42.36
CA ARG A 9 -36.56 -23.13 41.26
C ARG A 9 -35.83 -23.53 39.98
N GLY A 10 -36.43 -24.41 39.18
CA GLY A 10 -35.93 -24.74 37.85
C GLY A 10 -36.22 -23.59 36.87
N PHE A 11 -35.33 -23.38 35.90
CA PHE A 11 -35.55 -22.47 34.78
C PHE A 11 -36.82 -22.87 34.01
N THR A 12 -37.62 -21.88 33.59
CA THR A 12 -38.79 -22.14 32.76
C THR A 12 -38.38 -22.29 31.30
N LEU A 13 -39.10 -23.12 30.53
CA LEU A 13 -38.86 -23.29 29.10
C LEU A 13 -38.95 -21.95 28.34
N VAL A 14 -39.87 -21.08 28.77
CA VAL A 14 -40.05 -19.73 28.21
C VAL A 14 -38.80 -18.87 28.42
N GLU A 15 -38.21 -18.90 29.61
CA GLU A 15 -37.01 -18.13 29.95
C GLU A 15 -35.80 -18.55 29.09
N VAL A 16 -35.66 -19.85 28.82
CA VAL A 16 -34.62 -20.36 27.91
C VAL A 16 -34.87 -19.90 26.47
N ILE A 17 -36.11 -19.96 25.98
CA ILE A 17 -36.42 -19.54 24.60
C ILE A 17 -36.14 -18.05 24.40
N VAL A 18 -36.52 -17.19 25.35
CA VAL A 18 -36.26 -15.74 25.24
C VAL A 18 -34.75 -15.46 25.15
N VAL A 19 -33.94 -16.13 25.96
CA VAL A 19 -32.47 -15.99 25.91
C VAL A 19 -31.92 -16.45 24.56
N LEU A 20 -32.37 -17.59 24.05
CA LEU A 20 -31.92 -18.10 22.74
C LEU A 20 -32.29 -17.15 21.59
N VAL A 21 -33.47 -16.54 21.63
CA VAL A 21 -33.89 -15.54 20.63
C VAL A 21 -32.99 -14.31 20.67
N ILE A 22 -32.68 -13.80 21.86
CA ILE A 22 -31.77 -12.65 22.02
C ILE A 22 -30.37 -12.99 21.49
N LEU A 23 -29.82 -14.16 21.84
CA LEU A 23 -28.52 -14.62 21.35
C LEU A 23 -28.49 -14.78 19.83
N ALA A 24 -29.57 -15.29 19.23
CA ALA A 24 -29.69 -15.43 17.78
C ALA A 24 -29.65 -14.08 17.06
N ILE A 25 -30.38 -13.07 17.57
CA ILE A 25 -30.39 -11.71 16.99
C ILE A 25 -29.00 -11.06 17.09
N LEU A 26 -28.35 -11.18 18.25
CA LEU A 26 -27.00 -10.63 18.45
C LEU A 26 -25.97 -11.30 17.54
N ALA A 27 -26.01 -12.63 17.41
CA ALA A 27 -25.11 -13.37 16.53
C ALA A 27 -25.29 -12.97 15.06
N ALA A 28 -26.54 -12.74 14.62
CA ALA A 28 -26.83 -12.35 13.24
C ALA A 28 -26.18 -11.00 12.85
N ILE A 29 -26.03 -10.06 13.79
CA ILE A 29 -25.38 -8.77 13.54
C ILE A 29 -23.86 -8.86 13.76
N ALA A 30 -23.42 -9.59 14.79
CA ALA A 30 -22.02 -9.66 15.18
C ALA A 30 -21.15 -10.48 14.21
N ILE A 31 -21.66 -11.61 13.69
CA ILE A 31 -20.88 -12.50 12.82
C ILE A 31 -20.42 -11.79 11.54
N PRO A 32 -21.30 -11.13 10.75
CA PRO A 32 -20.89 -10.42 9.53
C PRO A 32 -19.84 -9.33 9.81
N ALA A 33 -20.02 -8.56 10.89
CA ALA A 33 -19.08 -7.51 11.27
C ALA A 33 -17.70 -8.09 11.62
N LEU A 34 -17.65 -9.13 12.45
CA LEU A 34 -16.40 -9.79 12.83
C LEU A 34 -15.69 -10.42 11.63
N THR A 35 -16.44 -11.05 10.72
CA THR A 35 -15.84 -11.63 9.51
C THR A 35 -15.14 -10.59 8.64
N GLY A 36 -15.72 -9.39 8.47
CA GLY A 36 -15.08 -8.31 7.70
C GLY A 36 -13.80 -7.77 8.33
N TYR A 37 -13.73 -7.69 9.67
CA TYR A 37 -12.49 -7.30 10.36
C TYR A 37 -11.40 -8.35 10.19
N ILE A 38 -11.77 -9.64 10.26
CA ILE A 38 -10.81 -10.74 10.10
C ILE A 38 -10.25 -10.75 8.66
N THR A 39 -11.08 -10.58 7.63
CA THR A 39 -10.60 -10.53 6.24
C THR A 39 -9.64 -9.36 6.02
N THR A 40 -9.98 -8.17 6.52
CA THR A 40 -9.13 -6.98 6.43
C THR A 40 -7.78 -7.21 7.13
N ALA A 41 -7.79 -7.85 8.31
CA ALA A 41 -6.56 -8.16 9.03
C ALA A 41 -5.69 -9.20 8.27
N GLN A 42 -6.32 -10.19 7.65
CA GLN A 42 -5.64 -11.19 6.83
C GLN A 42 -5.01 -10.58 5.56
N GLU A 43 -5.72 -9.66 4.89
CA GLU A 43 -5.20 -8.92 3.75
C GLU A 43 -3.97 -8.07 4.13
N ARG A 44 -4.04 -7.34 5.25
CA ARG A 44 -2.90 -6.56 5.78
C ARG A 44 -1.71 -7.44 6.14
N ALA A 45 -1.94 -8.56 6.82
CA ALA A 45 -0.88 -9.51 7.14
C ALA A 45 -0.25 -10.09 5.86
N CYS A 46 -1.07 -10.37 4.85
CA CYS A 46 -0.61 -10.83 3.56
C CYS A 46 0.27 -9.80 2.85
N GLN A 47 -0.06 -8.51 2.92
CA GLN A 47 0.78 -7.44 2.38
C GLN A 47 2.16 -7.43 3.05
N VAL A 48 2.22 -7.45 4.38
CA VAL A 48 3.49 -7.48 5.14
C VAL A 48 4.35 -8.70 4.78
N ASN A 49 3.73 -9.86 4.59
CA ASN A 49 4.46 -11.07 4.21
C ASN A 49 4.98 -11.00 2.77
N ILE A 50 4.20 -10.46 1.82
CA ILE A 50 4.67 -10.22 0.44
C ILE A 50 5.88 -9.29 0.44
N SER A 51 5.85 -8.23 1.23
CA SER A 51 6.95 -7.30 1.42
C SER A 51 8.21 -7.97 1.98
N GLY A 52 8.03 -8.82 2.99
CA GLY A 52 9.10 -9.64 3.57
C GLY A 52 9.74 -10.56 2.54
N LEU A 53 8.91 -11.32 1.82
CA LEU A 53 9.35 -12.21 0.75
C LEU A 53 10.11 -11.44 -0.35
N ARG A 54 9.65 -10.25 -0.73
CA ARG A 54 10.33 -9.45 -1.76
C ARG A 54 11.77 -9.12 -1.38
N ARG A 55 12.00 -8.71 -0.13
CA ARG A 55 13.35 -8.40 0.37
C ARG A 55 14.24 -9.64 0.38
N GLU A 56 13.69 -10.78 0.82
CA GLU A 56 14.41 -12.06 0.81
C GLU A 56 14.81 -12.45 -0.62
N LEU A 57 13.89 -12.40 -1.57
CA LEU A 57 14.15 -12.71 -2.98
C LEU A 57 15.21 -11.78 -3.60
N MET A 58 15.16 -10.49 -3.29
CA MET A 58 16.15 -9.53 -3.78
C MET A 58 17.54 -9.78 -3.19
N ALA A 59 17.61 -10.09 -1.89
CA ALA A 59 18.88 -10.41 -1.23
C ALA A 59 19.49 -11.70 -1.79
N GLU A 60 18.68 -12.73 -1.97
CA GLU A 60 19.12 -14.02 -2.51
C GLU A 60 19.55 -13.90 -3.97
N GLU A 61 18.86 -13.09 -4.78
CA GLU A 61 19.29 -12.77 -6.14
C GLU A 61 20.68 -12.15 -6.16
N ILE A 62 20.95 -11.15 -5.31
CA ILE A 62 22.27 -10.52 -5.24
C ILE A 62 23.33 -11.55 -4.83
N TYR A 63 23.02 -12.40 -3.84
CA TYR A 63 23.94 -13.42 -3.36
C TYR A 63 24.28 -14.46 -4.45
N GLN A 64 23.28 -15.00 -5.14
CA GLN A 64 23.49 -16.04 -6.16
C GLN A 64 24.13 -15.51 -7.44
N THR A 65 23.82 -14.27 -7.83
CA THR A 65 24.34 -13.67 -9.06
C THR A 65 25.66 -12.92 -8.83
N GLY A 66 26.12 -12.78 -7.59
CA GLY A 66 27.25 -11.91 -7.24
C GLY A 66 26.99 -10.44 -7.59
N GLY A 67 25.71 -10.03 -7.67
CA GLY A 67 25.28 -8.71 -8.15
C GLY A 67 25.31 -8.51 -9.66
N GLN A 68 25.58 -9.55 -10.46
CA GLN A 68 25.61 -9.47 -11.92
C GLN A 68 24.57 -10.40 -12.56
N GLY A 69 23.55 -9.80 -13.16
CA GLY A 69 22.46 -10.55 -13.79
C GLY A 69 21.21 -10.59 -12.93
N LYS A 70 20.27 -11.46 -13.32
CA LYS A 70 18.90 -11.44 -12.83
C LYS A 70 18.36 -12.88 -12.82
N LEU A 71 17.88 -13.35 -11.67
CA LEU A 71 17.19 -14.65 -11.56
C LEU A 71 15.93 -14.68 -12.42
N THR A 72 15.64 -15.82 -12.99
CA THR A 72 14.43 -16.09 -13.77
C THR A 72 13.22 -16.31 -12.86
N SER A 73 12.00 -16.20 -13.40
CA SER A 73 10.78 -16.47 -12.62
C SER A 73 10.78 -17.83 -11.93
N PRO A 74 11.21 -18.95 -12.57
CA PRO A 74 11.29 -20.24 -11.90
C PRO A 74 12.28 -20.29 -10.73
N GLU A 75 13.44 -19.63 -10.86
CA GLU A 75 14.45 -19.57 -9.78
C GLU A 75 13.92 -18.77 -8.59
N LEU A 76 13.27 -17.64 -8.84
CA LEU A 76 12.61 -16.84 -7.80
C LEU A 76 11.47 -17.61 -7.12
N GLN A 77 10.70 -18.40 -7.88
CA GLN A 77 9.63 -19.22 -7.34
C GLN A 77 10.17 -20.29 -6.38
N GLN A 78 11.30 -20.93 -6.70
CA GLN A 78 11.90 -21.94 -5.82
C GLN A 78 12.30 -21.38 -4.46
N ILE A 79 12.83 -20.16 -4.42
CA ILE A 79 13.16 -19.48 -3.17
C ILE A 79 11.89 -19.16 -2.37
N ALA A 80 10.86 -18.66 -3.06
CA ALA A 80 9.57 -18.35 -2.43
C ALA A 80 8.83 -19.58 -1.89
N ASP A 81 8.98 -20.74 -2.53
CA ASP A 81 8.33 -21.98 -2.12
C ASP A 81 8.87 -22.51 -0.78
N VAL A 82 10.07 -22.11 -0.37
CA VAL A 82 10.71 -22.52 0.91
C VAL A 82 10.84 -21.39 1.92
N SER A 83 10.38 -20.18 1.59
CA SER A 83 10.43 -19.01 2.47
C SER A 83 9.44 -19.15 3.64
N ASP A 84 9.79 -18.56 4.78
CA ASP A 84 8.89 -18.42 5.93
C ASP A 84 7.73 -17.44 5.65
N PHE A 85 7.87 -16.58 4.63
CA PHE A 85 6.83 -15.62 4.24
C PHE A 85 5.78 -16.29 3.36
N VAL A 86 4.68 -16.71 3.98
CA VAL A 86 3.54 -17.35 3.31
C VAL A 86 2.21 -16.66 3.62
N CYS A 87 1.22 -16.84 2.75
CA CYS A 87 -0.14 -16.44 3.04
C CYS A 87 -0.77 -17.45 4.03
N ALA A 88 -1.23 -16.96 5.19
CA ALA A 88 -1.87 -17.81 6.20
C ALA A 88 -3.08 -18.60 5.69
N GLN A 89 -3.76 -18.10 4.64
CA GLN A 89 -4.92 -18.74 4.02
C GLN A 89 -4.60 -19.46 2.70
N GLY A 90 -3.39 -19.28 2.15
CA GLY A 90 -3.08 -19.62 0.76
C GLY A 90 -1.78 -20.35 0.52
N GLY A 91 -0.92 -20.48 1.54
CA GLY A 91 0.42 -21.05 1.37
C GLY A 91 1.38 -20.11 0.63
N PRO A 92 2.39 -20.65 -0.07
CA PRO A 92 3.43 -19.85 -0.71
C PRO A 92 2.88 -18.94 -1.81
N TYR A 93 3.56 -17.82 -2.01
CA TYR A 93 3.19 -16.83 -3.00
C TYR A 93 3.65 -17.23 -4.40
N LYS A 94 2.91 -16.79 -5.44
CA LYS A 94 3.37 -16.92 -6.82
C LYS A 94 4.34 -15.82 -7.14
N VAL A 95 5.49 -16.15 -7.71
CA VAL A 95 6.53 -15.20 -8.05
C VAL A 95 6.82 -15.24 -9.54
N SER A 96 6.98 -14.07 -10.13
CA SER A 96 7.32 -13.90 -11.54
C SER A 96 8.21 -12.69 -11.75
N ARG A 97 8.85 -12.63 -12.91
CA ARG A 97 9.64 -11.49 -13.33
C ARG A 97 8.96 -10.75 -14.48
N SER A 98 8.90 -9.42 -14.39
CA SER A 98 8.41 -8.56 -15.46
C SER A 98 9.36 -8.53 -16.66
N ALA A 99 8.88 -8.08 -17.82
CA ALA A 99 9.74 -7.82 -18.97
C ALA A 99 10.80 -6.73 -18.69
N GLY A 100 10.50 -5.78 -17.78
CA GLY A 100 11.47 -4.81 -17.24
C GLY A 100 12.41 -5.38 -16.17
N GLY A 101 12.19 -6.64 -15.78
CA GLY A 101 13.03 -7.37 -14.84
C GLY A 101 12.72 -7.12 -13.36
N ASP A 102 11.51 -6.69 -13.03
CA ASP A 102 11.01 -6.53 -11.65
C ASP A 102 10.49 -7.85 -11.09
N VAL A 103 10.69 -8.08 -9.80
CA VAL A 103 10.10 -9.21 -9.08
C VAL A 103 8.65 -8.91 -8.70
N ARG A 104 7.73 -9.70 -9.25
CA ARG A 104 6.30 -9.70 -8.97
C ARG A 104 5.95 -10.87 -8.07
N ILE A 105 5.36 -10.59 -6.91
CA ILE A 105 4.84 -11.61 -5.99
C ILE A 105 3.32 -11.45 -5.98
N GLN A 106 2.56 -12.53 -6.05
CA GLN A 106 1.10 -12.51 -6.06
C GLN A 106 0.56 -13.48 -5.02
N CYS A 107 -0.38 -13.00 -4.21
CA CYS A 107 -1.24 -13.86 -3.41
C CYS A 107 -2.44 -14.32 -4.22
N VAL A 108 -2.60 -15.63 -4.40
CA VAL A 108 -3.75 -16.21 -5.12
C VAL A 108 -5.07 -16.14 -4.34
N VAL A 109 -5.01 -15.94 -3.02
CA VAL A 109 -6.20 -15.88 -2.15
C VAL A 109 -6.76 -14.46 -2.08
N HIS A 110 -5.89 -13.47 -1.85
CA HIS A 110 -6.30 -12.08 -1.66
C HIS A 110 -6.16 -11.24 -2.94
N ASN A 111 -5.61 -11.81 -4.02
CA ASN A 111 -5.33 -11.12 -5.28
C ASN A 111 -4.47 -9.84 -5.13
N ILE A 112 -3.59 -9.83 -4.13
CA ILE A 112 -2.64 -8.76 -3.81
C ILE A 112 -1.30 -9.06 -4.50
N SER A 113 -0.65 -8.05 -5.08
CA SER A 113 0.66 -8.18 -5.75
C SER A 113 1.76 -7.32 -5.11
N SER A 114 3.04 -7.63 -5.37
CA SER A 114 4.22 -7.01 -4.74
C SER A 114 4.41 -5.53 -5.04
N PHE A 115 3.58 -4.94 -5.89
CA PHE A 115 3.38 -3.50 -5.99
C PHE A 115 2.32 -3.02 -4.97
N GLY A 116 2.35 -3.60 -3.77
CA GLY A 116 1.30 -3.51 -2.75
C GLY A 116 1.46 -2.35 -1.76
N PHE A 117 2.40 -1.43 -1.99
CA PHE A 117 2.55 -0.28 -1.12
C PHE A 117 1.51 0.80 -1.44
N ASP A 118 0.40 0.76 -0.69
CA ASP A 118 -0.57 1.84 -0.66
C ASP A 118 -0.01 3.01 0.15
N MET A 119 0.75 3.88 -0.51
CA MET A 119 1.32 5.06 0.13
C MET A 119 0.23 6.00 0.67
N ALA A 120 -0.93 6.06 0.01
CA ALA A 120 -2.03 6.91 0.45
C ALA A 120 -2.66 6.37 1.74
N GLY A 121 -2.86 5.06 1.84
CA GLY A 121 -3.30 4.37 3.06
C GLY A 121 -2.29 4.49 4.21
N ALA A 122 -1.00 4.40 3.92
CA ALA A 122 0.05 4.57 4.94
C ALA A 122 0.08 6.01 5.48
N LEU A 123 -0.07 7.01 4.60
CA LEU A 123 -0.15 8.42 4.99
C LEU A 123 -1.45 8.76 5.71
N SER A 124 -2.60 8.18 5.35
CA SER A 124 -3.87 8.42 6.04
C SER A 124 -3.81 7.95 7.50
N GLY A 125 -3.19 6.80 7.78
CA GLY A 125 -2.94 6.32 9.13
C GLY A 125 -2.13 7.31 9.98
N LEU A 126 -1.16 8.00 9.37
CA LEU A 126 -0.39 9.06 10.04
C LEU A 126 -1.23 10.32 10.33
N PHE A 127 -2.19 10.67 9.47
CA PHE A 127 -3.09 11.81 9.70
C PHE A 127 -4.09 11.57 10.83
N GLU A 128 -4.55 10.33 11.00
CA GLU A 128 -5.57 9.99 12.00
C GLU A 128 -4.96 9.63 13.37
N ASN A 129 -3.85 8.88 13.38
CA ASN A 129 -3.29 8.27 14.59
C ASN A 129 -1.77 8.53 14.77
N GLY A 130 -1.17 9.36 13.91
CA GLY A 130 0.27 9.56 13.84
C GLY A 130 0.87 10.67 14.71
N ASP A 131 2.17 10.86 14.54
CA ASP A 131 3.00 11.86 15.20
C ASP A 131 2.53 13.30 14.88
N SER A 132 2.26 14.09 15.92
CA SER A 132 1.70 15.44 15.78
C SER A 132 2.60 16.38 14.97
N GLU A 133 3.92 16.19 15.02
CA GLU A 133 4.87 16.99 14.23
C GLU A 133 4.72 16.70 12.74
N LEU A 134 4.55 15.44 12.37
CA LEU A 134 4.38 15.00 10.99
C LEU A 134 3.02 15.40 10.41
N GLN A 135 1.97 15.33 11.21
CA GLN A 135 0.67 15.86 10.80
C GLN A 135 0.77 17.34 10.48
N THR A 136 1.49 18.12 11.29
CA THR A 136 1.74 19.54 11.02
C THR A 136 2.55 19.74 9.75
N VAL A 137 3.63 18.98 9.55
CA VAL A 137 4.43 19.04 8.31
C VAL A 137 3.53 18.78 7.09
N LEU A 138 2.81 17.66 7.05
CA LEU A 138 1.99 17.32 5.89
C LEU A 138 0.86 18.34 5.65
N LYS A 139 0.17 18.80 6.71
CA LYS A 139 -0.85 19.86 6.60
C LYS A 139 -0.29 21.14 6.00
N ASN A 140 0.92 21.56 6.39
CA ASN A 140 1.58 22.75 5.84
C ASN A 140 1.93 22.63 4.35
N PHE A 141 2.02 21.40 3.83
CA PHE A 141 2.32 21.11 2.43
C PHE A 141 1.07 20.83 1.58
N THR A 142 -0.13 21.10 2.11
CA THR A 142 -1.38 21.01 1.33
C THR A 142 -1.74 22.31 0.59
N ALA A 143 -1.05 23.42 0.86
CA ALA A 143 -1.26 24.68 0.13
C ALA A 143 -0.83 24.55 -1.35
N MET A 144 -1.38 25.40 -2.23
CA MET A 144 -0.99 25.41 -3.65
C MET A 144 0.52 25.62 -3.79
N ASN A 145 1.13 24.89 -4.73
CA ASN A 145 2.57 24.95 -5.05
C ASN A 145 3.50 24.58 -3.90
N LYS A 146 3.01 23.91 -2.85
CA LYS A 146 3.85 23.26 -1.86
C LYS A 146 4.01 21.79 -2.23
N HIS A 147 5.23 21.28 -2.14
CA HIS A 147 5.53 19.89 -2.46
C HIS A 147 6.64 19.31 -1.58
N ILE A 148 6.62 18.00 -1.40
CA ILE A 148 7.70 17.22 -0.79
C ILE A 148 8.05 16.12 -1.78
N ASP A 149 9.27 16.13 -2.30
CA ASP A 149 9.73 15.19 -3.32
C ASP A 149 10.87 14.33 -2.79
N SER A 150 10.81 13.04 -3.07
CA SER A 150 11.81 12.06 -2.63
C SER A 150 13.22 12.36 -3.14
N SER A 151 13.33 13.02 -4.28
CA SER A 151 14.57 13.41 -4.95
C SER A 151 15.20 14.70 -4.40
N SER A 152 14.55 15.37 -3.43
CA SER A 152 15.07 16.60 -2.85
C SER A 152 16.38 16.34 -2.09
N PRO A 153 17.51 16.97 -2.48
CA PRO A 153 18.84 16.61 -1.95
C PRO A 153 19.03 16.95 -0.47
N ASN A 154 18.35 18.00 0.03
CA ASN A 154 18.48 18.49 1.41
C ASN A 154 17.14 18.63 2.16
N GLY A 155 16.07 18.03 1.64
CA GLY A 155 14.72 18.15 2.21
C GLY A 155 14.60 17.50 3.60
N THR A 156 14.62 18.29 4.68
CA THR A 156 14.37 17.78 6.04
C THR A 156 13.00 17.13 6.18
N ASN A 157 12.01 17.59 5.42
CA ASN A 157 10.66 17.01 5.40
C ASN A 157 10.62 15.61 4.78
N VAL A 158 11.46 15.32 3.78
CA VAL A 158 11.58 13.97 3.19
C VAL A 158 11.99 12.99 4.29
N LYS A 159 13.05 13.32 5.04
CA LYS A 159 13.55 12.49 6.15
C LYS A 159 12.48 12.26 7.22
N LYS A 160 11.71 13.30 7.56
CA LYS A 160 10.60 13.18 8.52
C LYS A 160 9.54 12.22 8.02
N VAL A 161 9.07 12.36 6.77
CA VAL A 161 8.04 11.50 6.18
C VAL A 161 8.50 10.04 6.14
N VAL A 162 9.72 9.79 5.65
CA VAL A 162 10.29 8.43 5.60
C VAL A 162 10.41 7.82 7.00
N ALA A 163 10.92 8.57 7.98
CA ALA A 163 11.02 8.10 9.35
C ALA A 163 9.66 7.81 9.99
N ALA A 164 8.63 8.61 9.68
CA ALA A 164 7.27 8.40 10.14
C ALA A 164 6.69 7.09 9.66
N LEU A 165 6.81 6.86 8.34
CA LEU A 165 6.33 5.66 7.68
C LEU A 165 7.05 4.45 8.27
N LYS A 166 8.38 4.53 8.43
CA LYS A 166 9.18 3.45 9.03
C LYS A 166 8.78 3.13 10.47
N LYS A 167 8.46 4.13 11.31
CA LYS A 167 7.94 3.93 12.67
C LYS A 167 6.58 3.21 12.69
N GLN A 168 5.76 3.40 11.66
CA GLN A 168 4.49 2.69 11.50
C GLN A 168 4.69 1.29 10.86
N GLY A 169 5.93 0.85 10.69
CA GLY A 169 6.27 -0.44 10.07
C GLY A 169 6.38 -0.40 8.55
N PHE A 170 6.36 0.80 7.93
CA PHE A 170 6.42 0.97 6.48
C PHE A 170 7.80 1.43 6.02
N ASP A 171 8.58 0.50 5.45
CA ASP A 171 9.90 0.80 4.90
C ASP A 171 9.82 1.02 3.38
N MET A 172 9.66 2.27 2.94
CA MET A 172 9.48 2.62 1.53
C MET A 172 10.57 2.02 0.61
N GLU A 173 11.83 2.05 1.04
CA GLU A 173 12.95 1.51 0.30
C GLU A 173 12.88 -0.03 0.26
N GLY A 174 12.55 -0.65 1.40
CA GLY A 174 12.27 -2.09 1.50
C GLY A 174 11.06 -2.56 0.68
N GLU A 175 10.12 -1.66 0.36
CA GLU A 175 8.97 -1.89 -0.52
C GLU A 175 9.27 -1.57 -1.99
N GLY A 176 10.48 -1.09 -2.31
CA GLY A 176 10.91 -0.76 -3.66
C GLY A 176 10.40 0.59 -4.18
N VAL A 177 9.84 1.46 -3.33
CA VAL A 177 9.39 2.80 -3.74
C VAL A 177 10.59 3.71 -3.90
N ASN A 178 11.03 3.90 -5.13
CA ASN A 178 12.24 4.65 -5.47
C ASN A 178 11.97 6.14 -5.71
N THR A 179 10.78 6.49 -6.20
CA THR A 179 10.39 7.90 -6.42
C THR A 179 8.98 8.16 -5.91
N TRP A 180 8.80 9.27 -5.20
CA TRP A 180 7.49 9.74 -4.76
C TRP A 180 7.44 11.26 -4.62
N SER A 181 6.23 11.82 -4.69
CA SER A 181 5.99 13.27 -4.54
C SER A 181 4.64 13.52 -3.86
N TYR A 182 4.64 14.34 -2.82
CA TYR A 182 3.44 14.84 -2.14
C TYR A 182 3.21 16.30 -2.55
N GLN A 183 2.13 16.58 -3.27
CA GLN A 183 1.91 17.86 -3.95
C GLN A 183 0.60 18.52 -3.50
N GLY A 184 0.70 19.67 -2.82
CA GLY A 184 -0.45 20.44 -2.35
C GLY A 184 -1.27 21.06 -3.47
N GLN A 185 -2.60 20.94 -3.35
CA GLN A 185 -3.61 21.41 -4.32
C GLN A 185 -4.45 22.57 -3.76
N GLY A 186 -4.05 23.13 -2.62
CA GLY A 186 -4.80 24.13 -1.88
C GLY A 186 -5.98 23.53 -1.11
N SER A 187 -6.49 24.31 -0.15
CA SER A 187 -7.69 23.95 0.64
C SER A 187 -7.56 22.61 1.39
N GLY A 188 -6.35 22.27 1.87
CA GLY A 188 -6.10 21.00 2.57
C GLY A 188 -5.97 19.77 1.66
N ARG A 189 -6.00 19.95 0.34
CA ARG A 189 -5.98 18.85 -0.64
C ARG A 189 -4.57 18.61 -1.16
N TYR A 190 -4.31 17.39 -1.62
CA TYR A 190 -3.04 17.00 -2.20
C TYR A 190 -3.20 15.92 -3.28
N ILE A 191 -2.20 15.85 -4.15
CA ILE A 191 -1.94 14.70 -5.01
C ILE A 191 -0.70 13.99 -4.46
N LEU A 192 -0.75 12.68 -4.41
CA LEU A 192 0.38 11.83 -4.06
C LEU A 192 0.76 11.00 -5.27
N TYR A 193 2.03 11.03 -5.63
CA TYR A 193 2.61 10.14 -6.64
C TYR A 193 3.62 9.22 -6.00
N TRP A 194 3.68 7.97 -6.45
CA TRP A 194 4.74 7.03 -6.11
C TRP A 194 4.98 6.01 -7.21
N THR A 195 6.20 5.50 -7.28
CA THR A 195 6.61 4.50 -8.27
C THR A 195 7.85 3.74 -7.78
N THR A 196 8.08 2.56 -8.35
CA THR A 196 9.34 1.83 -8.21
C THR A 196 10.40 2.32 -9.19
N GLU A 197 10.07 3.20 -10.12
CA GLU A 197 11.06 3.79 -11.04
C GLU A 197 11.91 4.83 -10.29
N ASN A 198 13.21 4.90 -10.60
CA ASN A 198 14.11 5.88 -10.02
C ASN A 198 14.23 7.09 -10.95
N ILE A 199 13.80 8.26 -10.50
CA ILE A 199 13.83 9.51 -11.28
C ILE A 199 15.24 9.92 -11.71
N ALA A 200 16.28 9.42 -11.04
CA ALA A 200 17.67 9.62 -11.46
C ALA A 200 17.91 9.10 -12.89
N ASP A 201 17.21 8.03 -13.29
CA ASP A 201 17.37 7.35 -14.58
C ASP A 201 16.66 8.07 -15.75
N TYR A 202 15.82 9.06 -15.45
CA TYR A 202 15.01 9.77 -16.43
C TYR A 202 15.53 11.17 -16.70
N GLN A 203 15.50 11.62 -17.95
CA GLN A 203 15.81 13.00 -18.33
C GLN A 203 14.60 13.91 -18.12
N VAL A 204 14.85 15.19 -17.91
CA VAL A 204 13.79 16.21 -17.83
C VAL A 204 13.00 16.22 -19.14
N GLY A 205 11.68 16.19 -19.04
CA GLY A 205 10.74 16.08 -20.15
C GLY A 205 10.32 14.64 -20.49
N GLN A 206 11.04 13.61 -20.03
CA GLN A 206 10.59 12.23 -20.17
C GLN A 206 9.44 11.93 -19.21
N SER A 207 8.60 10.97 -19.57
CA SER A 207 7.54 10.49 -18.70
C SER A 207 8.04 9.35 -17.80
N MET A 208 7.49 9.24 -16.60
CA MET A 208 7.65 8.10 -15.70
C MET A 208 6.29 7.48 -15.42
N ARG A 209 6.22 6.16 -15.29
CA ARG A 209 5.00 5.53 -14.78
C ARG A 209 4.88 5.81 -13.30
N VAL A 210 3.69 6.22 -12.87
CA VAL A 210 3.40 6.43 -11.45
C VAL A 210 2.02 5.91 -11.07
N MET A 211 1.93 5.44 -9.84
CA MET A 211 0.68 5.42 -9.10
C MET A 211 0.38 6.84 -8.61
N ARG A 212 -0.90 7.20 -8.64
CA ARG A 212 -1.40 8.51 -8.20
C ARG A 212 -2.58 8.35 -7.28
N TYR A 213 -2.60 9.08 -6.17
CA TYR A 213 -3.77 9.25 -5.31
C TYR A 213 -4.20 10.71 -5.28
N ASN A 214 -5.49 10.95 -5.47
CA ASN A 214 -6.10 12.27 -5.39
C ASN A 214 -6.92 12.41 -4.10
N SER A 215 -6.46 13.23 -3.16
CA SER A 215 -7.12 13.36 -1.85
C SER A 215 -8.50 14.03 -1.91
N ASN A 216 -8.75 14.85 -2.94
CA ASN A 216 -10.04 15.52 -3.10
C ASN A 216 -11.15 14.54 -3.49
N LEU A 217 -10.79 13.58 -4.35
CA LEU A 217 -11.72 12.58 -4.85
C LEU A 217 -11.66 11.28 -4.04
N GLY A 218 -10.58 11.07 -3.28
CA GLY A 218 -10.28 9.80 -2.63
C GLY A 218 -10.16 8.69 -3.67
N THR A 219 -9.34 8.90 -4.70
CA THR A 219 -9.22 7.98 -5.84
C THR A 219 -7.77 7.69 -6.20
N TYR A 220 -7.52 6.44 -6.57
CA TYR A 220 -6.29 5.92 -7.15
C TYR A 220 -6.38 5.96 -8.68
N THR A 221 -5.27 6.25 -9.35
CA THR A 221 -5.12 6.13 -10.80
C THR A 221 -3.69 5.74 -11.16
N ALA A 222 -3.51 4.92 -12.19
CA ALA A 222 -2.23 4.61 -12.79
C ALA A 222 -2.05 5.40 -14.09
N GLY A 223 -0.84 5.92 -14.32
CA GLY A 223 -0.58 6.79 -15.46
C GLY A 223 0.86 7.24 -15.55
N TYR A 224 1.11 8.22 -16.39
CA TYR A 224 2.41 8.81 -16.62
C TYR A 224 2.46 10.23 -16.08
N VAL A 225 3.61 10.63 -15.54
CA VAL A 225 3.90 12.02 -15.19
C VAL A 225 5.25 12.41 -15.76
N THR A 226 5.36 13.61 -16.32
CA THR A 226 6.63 14.09 -16.86
C THR A 226 7.60 14.46 -15.75
N VAL A 227 8.88 14.17 -15.97
CA VAL A 227 9.99 14.63 -15.13
C VAL A 227 10.23 16.11 -15.39
N GLY A 228 10.08 16.92 -14.35
CA GLY A 228 10.40 18.34 -14.34
C GLY A 228 11.67 18.61 -13.54
N THR A 229 11.87 19.90 -13.25
CA THR A 229 13.00 20.40 -12.48
C THR A 229 12.52 21.40 -11.46
N GLU A 230 13.10 21.36 -10.26
CA GLU A 230 12.95 22.38 -9.23
C GLU A 230 14.29 22.91 -8.75
N THR A 231 14.25 23.99 -7.98
CA THR A 231 15.43 24.55 -7.30
C THR A 231 15.16 24.71 -5.81
N LEU A 232 16.02 24.11 -4.98
CA LEU A 232 16.01 24.29 -3.53
C LEU A 232 17.40 24.76 -3.09
N GLU A 233 17.47 25.90 -2.40
CA GLU A 233 18.73 26.48 -1.89
C GLU A 233 19.81 26.65 -2.98
N GLY A 234 19.38 26.96 -4.21
CA GLY A 234 20.28 27.13 -5.37
C GLY A 234 20.75 25.83 -6.02
N GLN A 235 20.34 24.66 -5.50
CA GLN A 235 20.58 23.37 -6.12
C GLN A 235 19.36 22.91 -6.92
N SER A 236 19.59 22.61 -8.19
CA SER A 236 18.56 22.08 -9.07
C SER A 236 18.43 20.56 -8.93
N TYR A 237 17.21 20.05 -8.89
CA TYR A 237 16.92 18.61 -8.78
C TYR A 237 15.69 18.23 -9.61
N LYS A 238 15.63 16.95 -10.03
CA LYS A 238 14.53 16.40 -10.83
C LYS A 238 13.31 16.18 -9.95
N VAL A 239 12.12 16.42 -10.47
CA VAL A 239 10.85 16.24 -9.74
C VAL A 239 9.79 15.63 -10.66
N LEU A 240 8.75 15.05 -10.07
CA LEU A 240 7.53 14.73 -10.83
C LEU A 240 6.75 16.03 -11.03
N SER A 241 6.44 16.39 -12.27
CA SER A 241 5.87 17.70 -12.61
C SER A 241 4.60 18.02 -11.80
N TYR A 242 4.49 19.27 -11.35
CA TYR A 242 3.36 19.74 -10.55
C TYR A 242 2.24 20.27 -11.45
N ASN A 243 1.00 19.86 -11.16
CA ASN A 243 -0.23 20.33 -11.82
C ASN A 243 -0.30 20.19 -13.35
N THR A 244 0.75 19.68 -13.97
CA THR A 244 0.96 19.58 -15.42
C THR A 244 1.68 18.27 -15.70
N GLY A 245 1.63 17.80 -16.95
CA GLY A 245 2.35 16.60 -17.37
C GLY A 245 1.75 15.26 -16.91
N TRP A 246 0.62 15.25 -16.20
CA TRP A 246 -0.10 14.03 -15.88
C TRP A 246 -0.90 13.52 -17.08
N GLN A 247 -0.79 12.22 -17.36
CA GLN A 247 -1.59 11.50 -18.33
C GLN A 247 -2.04 10.15 -17.75
N GLU A 248 -3.34 9.96 -17.58
CA GLU A 248 -3.88 8.66 -17.13
C GLU A 248 -3.66 7.58 -18.20
N TYR A 249 -3.32 6.36 -17.77
CA TYR A 249 -3.20 5.22 -18.68
C TYR A 249 -4.58 4.66 -19.04
N THR A 250 -4.92 4.68 -20.32
CA THR A 250 -6.28 4.37 -20.79
C THR A 250 -6.41 3.04 -21.53
N ALA A 251 -5.30 2.36 -21.84
CA ALA A 251 -5.36 1.08 -22.56
C ALA A 251 -5.92 -0.06 -21.68
N THR A 252 -5.88 0.07 -20.35
CA THR A 252 -6.70 -0.72 -19.42
C THR A 252 -7.70 0.21 -18.74
N PRO A 253 -9.02 -0.07 -18.82
CA PRO A 253 -10.03 0.76 -18.19
C PRO A 253 -9.81 0.88 -16.68
N GLN A 254 -9.96 2.11 -16.16
CA GLN A 254 -9.96 2.43 -14.74
C GLN A 254 -11.32 3.09 -14.42
N THR A 255 -12.33 2.31 -14.07
CA THR A 255 -13.67 2.85 -13.78
C THR A 255 -13.72 3.60 -12.46
N ASP A 256 -14.76 4.40 -12.20
CA ASP A 256 -14.91 5.11 -10.93
C ASP A 256 -14.92 4.17 -9.72
N SER A 257 -15.44 2.95 -9.87
CA SER A 257 -15.38 1.91 -8.85
C SER A 257 -13.97 1.38 -8.66
N ASP A 258 -13.24 1.11 -9.73
CA ASP A 258 -11.86 0.62 -9.69
C ASP A 258 -10.96 1.64 -8.99
N LYS A 259 -11.14 2.93 -9.30
CA LYS A 259 -10.39 4.03 -8.71
C LYS A 259 -10.57 4.16 -7.19
N LYS A 260 -11.52 3.45 -6.57
CA LYS A 260 -11.68 3.37 -5.11
C LYS A 260 -10.89 2.24 -4.46
N ASN A 261 -10.31 1.35 -5.25
CA ASN A 261 -9.58 0.18 -4.78
C ASN A 261 -8.11 0.27 -5.22
N PHE A 262 -7.21 0.36 -4.25
CA PHE A 262 -5.77 0.41 -4.50
C PHE A 262 -5.27 -0.81 -5.28
N ASP A 263 -5.65 -2.02 -4.87
CA ASP A 263 -5.16 -3.26 -5.48
C ASP A 263 -5.57 -3.35 -6.95
N THR A 264 -6.79 -2.92 -7.28
CA THR A 264 -7.27 -2.89 -8.67
C THR A 264 -6.40 -1.99 -9.54
N ILE A 265 -6.12 -0.76 -9.07
CA ILE A 265 -5.32 0.20 -9.83
C ILE A 265 -3.84 -0.17 -9.84
N SER A 266 -3.33 -0.76 -8.77
CA SER A 266 -1.98 -1.32 -8.73
C SER A 266 -1.80 -2.40 -9.80
N GLY A 267 -2.79 -3.28 -9.98
CA GLY A 267 -2.81 -4.26 -11.07
C GLY A 267 -2.86 -3.64 -12.48
N VAL A 268 -3.36 -2.42 -12.63
CA VAL A 268 -3.26 -1.66 -13.90
C VAL A 268 -1.86 -1.12 -14.08
N PHE A 269 -1.29 -0.50 -13.05
CA PHE A 269 0.08 0.02 -13.06
C PHE A 269 1.10 -1.06 -13.45
N GLU A 270 0.99 -2.26 -12.88
CA GLU A 270 1.90 -3.36 -13.19
C GLU A 270 1.90 -3.79 -14.65
N LYS A 271 0.81 -3.55 -15.38
CA LYS A 271 0.64 -3.89 -16.80
C LYS A 271 1.02 -2.75 -17.74
N MET A 272 1.28 -1.56 -17.20
CA MET A 272 1.70 -0.43 -18.04
C MET A 272 3.07 -0.72 -18.66
N PRO A 273 3.29 -0.38 -19.94
CA PRO A 273 4.62 -0.43 -20.54
C PRO A 273 5.53 0.65 -19.94
N ASP A 274 6.84 0.47 -20.04
CA ASP A 274 7.78 1.56 -19.71
C ASP A 274 7.39 2.83 -20.48
N ALA A 275 7.58 3.97 -19.83
CA ALA A 275 7.18 5.24 -20.39
C ALA A 275 7.89 5.51 -21.74
N PRO A 276 7.18 6.05 -22.74
CA PRO A 276 7.74 6.32 -24.07
C PRO A 276 8.81 7.40 -24.07
#